data_AF-A0A3N9N991-F1
#
_entry.id   AF-A0A3N9N991-F1
#
_cell.length_a   1.000
_cell.length_b   1.000
_cell.length_c   1.000
_cell.angle_alpha   90.00
_cell.angle_beta   90.00
_cell.angle_gamma   90.00
#
_symmetry.space_group_name_H-M   'P 1'
#
loop_
_entity.id
_entity.type
_entity.pdbx_description
1 polymer ?
#
loop_
_entity_poly.entity_id
_entity_poly.type
_entity_poly.pdbx_seq_one_letter_code
_entity_poly.pdbx_strand_id
1 'polypeptide(L)'
;MAEVNPNVNEVNPGETEENPGETEENPGETEENPGETEENPGETEENPDLEENPYLDDYNSSLNDGPVSRTSGVAPLAVHFFADFVDSASGAERIDRYHHYDYTWNFGDTGSGIWGTSGRSKNMAKGANAVHIFEEGGVYNITLTIRNHSGIVGTENYTVTVTDPDSFYNGNTVCVNRSGDNNFSGAPAGALQINSDSISTITQYAKAGNRILFKRGSSWTTAGLDWPSNAGPVTIGAYGTGVNPDALGIYENAPRITVTSGSFLPLGYKQDWRLMDIHFIDASGYTANCVSGSVNMQRQLLLRLKVEGFSSGIGWS
;
A
#
# COMPACT_ATOMS: atom_id res chain seq x y z
N MET A 1 -5.28 -22.83 63.39
CA MET A 1 -3.89 -23.26 63.67
C MET A 1 -3.05 -22.58 62.61
N ALA A 2 -2.38 -21.47 62.94
CA ALA A 2 -1.16 -21.35 63.76
C ALA A 2 0.09 -21.50 62.86
N GLU A 3 1.17 -20.73 62.95
CA GLU A 3 1.56 -19.53 63.76
C GLU A 3 2.62 -18.75 62.91
N VAL A 4 2.60 -17.41 62.84
CA VAL A 4 3.41 -16.43 63.62
C VAL A 4 4.96 -16.52 63.44
N ASN A 5 5.54 -15.34 63.16
CA ASN A 5 6.96 -14.91 62.97
C ASN A 5 7.81 -15.05 64.29
N PRO A 6 9.09 -14.60 64.50
CA PRO A 6 9.98 -13.72 63.69
C PRO A 6 11.55 -13.92 63.78
N ASN A 7 12.31 -12.97 63.15
CA ASN A 7 13.63 -12.40 63.60
C ASN A 7 14.92 -13.28 63.44
N VAL A 8 16.19 -12.79 63.38
CA VAL A 8 16.89 -11.52 63.75
C VAL A 8 18.05 -11.20 62.75
N ASN A 9 18.56 -9.96 62.76
CA ASN A 9 19.81 -9.47 62.10
C ASN A 9 21.12 -10.06 62.68
N GLU A 10 22.25 -9.93 61.94
CA GLU A 10 23.55 -9.52 62.52
C GLU A 10 24.50 -8.88 61.47
N VAL A 11 25.54 -8.14 61.90
CA VAL A 11 26.32 -7.18 61.08
C VAL A 11 27.79 -7.12 61.53
N ASN A 12 28.71 -6.65 60.65
CA ASN A 12 30.05 -6.07 60.93
C ASN A 12 31.22 -7.02 61.32
N PRO A 13 32.51 -6.57 61.33
CA PRO A 13 33.21 -5.58 60.47
C PRO A 13 34.70 -5.94 60.13
N GLY A 14 35.44 -5.02 59.47
CA GLY A 14 36.93 -4.93 59.48
C GLY A 14 37.62 -5.12 58.11
N GLU A 15 38.72 -4.44 57.73
CA GLU A 15 39.52 -3.35 58.37
C GLU A 15 40.14 -2.42 57.29
N THR A 16 40.70 -1.28 57.72
CA THR A 16 41.41 -0.24 56.93
C THR A 16 42.94 -0.31 57.09
N GLU A 17 43.73 0.04 56.06
CA GLU A 17 45.09 0.62 56.19
C GLU A 17 45.41 1.59 55.01
N GLU A 18 46.50 2.35 55.10
CA GLU A 18 46.67 3.70 54.52
C GLU A 18 47.74 3.88 53.40
N ASN A 19 47.79 5.11 52.86
CA ASN A 19 48.77 5.76 51.94
C ASN A 19 50.27 5.62 52.33
N PRO A 20 51.31 6.01 51.53
CA PRO A 20 51.36 6.93 50.36
C PRO A 20 52.18 6.38 49.15
N GLY A 21 52.61 7.12 48.11
CA GLY A 21 52.31 8.50 47.65
C GLY A 21 53.55 9.43 47.53
N GLU A 22 54.00 9.75 46.30
CA GLU A 22 55.10 10.69 45.98
C GLU A 22 54.84 11.54 44.71
N THR A 23 55.50 12.69 44.61
CA THR A 23 55.45 13.69 43.51
C THR A 23 56.84 14.23 43.21
N GLU A 24 57.20 14.42 41.94
CA GLU A 24 58.34 15.26 41.52
C GLU A 24 57.95 16.20 40.35
N GLU A 25 58.66 17.33 40.22
CA GLU A 25 58.33 18.47 39.35
C GLU A 25 59.41 18.71 38.26
N ASN A 26 58.98 19.12 37.04
CA ASN A 26 59.56 20.12 36.08
C ASN A 26 61.10 20.17 35.77
N PRO A 27 61.60 20.92 34.74
CA PRO A 27 60.98 21.68 33.64
C PRO A 27 61.34 21.06 32.24
N GLY A 28 61.22 21.68 31.05
CA GLY A 28 60.60 22.94 30.62
C GLY A 28 61.56 23.97 29.98
N GLU A 29 61.69 23.97 28.64
CA GLU A 29 62.40 24.99 27.83
C GLU A 29 61.61 25.40 26.57
N THR A 30 61.90 26.61 26.06
CA THR A 30 61.24 27.27 24.90
C THR A 30 62.28 27.81 23.92
N GLU A 31 62.04 27.69 22.62
CA GLU A 31 62.68 28.54 21.58
C GLU A 31 61.64 29.09 20.60
N GLU A 32 61.95 30.23 19.97
CA GLU A 32 61.01 31.07 19.21
C GLU A 32 61.21 30.98 17.68
N ASN A 33 60.10 31.09 16.93
CA ASN A 33 59.86 31.83 15.66
C ASN A 33 61.03 32.14 14.68
N PRO A 34 60.80 32.13 13.33
CA PRO A 34 59.64 32.75 12.69
C PRO A 34 59.02 32.00 11.49
N GLY A 35 57.90 32.50 10.97
CA GLY A 35 57.20 31.94 9.81
C GLY A 35 57.39 32.73 8.51
N GLU A 36 56.86 32.19 7.41
CA GLU A 36 56.65 32.90 6.15
C GLU A 36 55.41 32.35 5.43
N THR A 37 54.68 33.22 4.74
CA THR A 37 53.48 32.93 3.95
C THR A 37 53.82 32.83 2.47
N GLU A 38 53.40 31.78 1.77
CA GLU A 38 53.12 31.84 0.33
C GLU A 38 51.92 30.94 -0.05
N GLU A 39 51.22 31.29 -1.13
CA GLU A 39 49.98 30.67 -1.57
C GLU A 39 50.20 29.50 -2.57
N ASN A 40 49.15 28.68 -2.73
CA ASN A 40 49.04 27.49 -3.58
C ASN A 40 49.69 27.58 -4.98
N PRO A 41 50.07 26.40 -5.52
CA PRO A 41 49.32 25.88 -6.67
C PRO A 41 48.72 24.50 -6.36
N GLY A 42 47.47 24.30 -6.75
CA GLY A 42 46.75 23.06 -6.46
C GLY A 42 47.01 21.96 -7.49
N GLU A 43 46.79 20.72 -7.09
CA GLU A 43 46.41 19.64 -7.98
C GLU A 43 45.35 18.76 -7.30
N THR A 44 44.32 18.40 -8.06
CA THR A 44 43.24 17.51 -7.63
C THR A 44 43.72 16.06 -7.74
N GLU A 45 44.05 15.44 -6.61
CA GLU A 45 44.10 13.97 -6.57
C GLU A 45 42.69 13.44 -6.31
N GLU A 46 42.02 13.04 -7.40
CA GLU A 46 40.85 12.16 -7.32
C GLU A 46 41.31 10.83 -6.70
N ASN A 47 40.80 10.49 -5.51
CA ASN A 47 41.01 9.17 -4.91
C ASN A 47 40.23 8.14 -5.73
N PRO A 48 40.88 7.24 -6.50
CA PRO A 48 40.22 6.49 -7.57
C PRO A 48 39.55 5.18 -7.11
N ASP A 49 39.35 5.00 -5.80
CA ASP A 49 38.97 3.70 -5.20
C ASP A 49 37.86 3.81 -4.14
N LEU A 50 36.94 4.77 -4.33
CA LEU A 50 35.56 4.61 -3.84
C LEU A 50 34.74 3.95 -4.94
N GLU A 51 34.78 2.62 -4.96
CA GLU A 51 33.90 1.79 -5.79
C GLU A 51 32.45 2.19 -5.48
N GLU A 52 31.76 2.86 -6.43
CA GLU A 52 30.36 3.27 -6.27
C GLU A 52 29.52 2.04 -5.96
N ASN A 53 28.92 1.99 -4.76
CA ASN A 53 28.13 0.85 -4.33
C ASN A 53 26.96 0.62 -5.31
N PRO A 54 27.00 -0.44 -6.15
CA PRO A 54 26.08 -0.59 -7.28
C PRO A 54 24.65 -0.99 -6.85
N TYR A 55 24.38 -1.04 -5.54
CA TYR A 55 23.05 -1.25 -4.97
C TYR A 55 22.29 0.06 -4.65
N LEU A 56 22.88 1.25 -4.81
CA LEU A 56 22.17 2.52 -4.56
C LEU A 56 21.35 3.01 -5.77
N ASP A 57 21.68 2.58 -6.99
CA ASP A 57 21.01 3.06 -8.21
C ASP A 57 19.58 2.54 -8.40
N ASP A 58 19.24 1.36 -7.86
CA ASP A 58 17.89 0.78 -8.00
C ASP A 58 16.85 1.48 -7.09
N TYR A 59 17.31 2.27 -6.10
CA TYR A 59 16.45 3.17 -5.31
C TYR A 59 16.26 4.57 -5.93
N ASN A 60 16.63 4.71 -7.21
CA ASN A 60 16.32 5.88 -8.05
C ASN A 60 14.98 5.73 -8.81
N SER A 61 14.15 4.76 -8.43
CA SER A 61 12.70 4.82 -8.62
C SER A 61 12.08 5.60 -7.44
N SER A 62 11.71 6.87 -7.55
CA SER A 62 11.75 7.77 -8.70
C SER A 62 11.90 9.22 -8.21
N LEU A 63 12.93 9.96 -8.65
CA LEU A 63 13.01 11.41 -8.41
C LEU A 63 11.95 12.23 -9.20
N ASN A 64 11.12 11.56 -10.00
CA ASN A 64 10.03 12.15 -10.79
C ASN A 64 8.62 11.63 -10.42
N ASP A 65 8.49 10.71 -9.46
CA ASP A 65 7.19 10.32 -8.92
C ASP A 65 6.99 11.13 -7.64
N GLY A 66 5.99 12.02 -7.65
CA GLY A 66 5.77 12.95 -6.54
C GLY A 66 5.36 12.21 -5.25
N PRO A 67 5.26 12.93 -4.12
CA PRO A 67 4.84 12.34 -2.83
C PRO A 67 3.44 11.71 -2.86
N VAL A 68 2.67 11.87 -3.95
CA VAL A 68 1.37 11.24 -4.19
C VAL A 68 1.31 10.73 -5.63
N SER A 69 1.08 9.42 -5.83
CA SER A 69 1.07 8.81 -7.17
C SER A 69 -0.11 9.24 -8.06
N ARG A 70 -1.12 9.91 -7.48
CA ARG A 70 -2.24 10.58 -8.17
C ARG A 70 -3.09 11.42 -7.21
N THR A 71 -3.50 12.59 -7.67
CA THR A 71 -4.41 13.48 -6.94
C THR A 71 -5.87 13.37 -7.37
N SER A 72 -6.20 12.55 -8.37
CA SER A 72 -7.58 12.30 -8.77
C SER A 72 -7.82 10.95 -9.45
N GLY A 73 -9.08 10.53 -9.53
CA GLY A 73 -9.55 9.36 -10.25
C GLY A 73 -10.95 8.89 -9.82
N VAL A 74 -11.46 7.82 -10.43
CA VAL A 74 -12.76 7.22 -10.10
C VAL A 74 -12.65 6.22 -8.96
N ALA A 75 -13.66 6.18 -8.07
CA ALA A 75 -13.75 5.21 -6.99
C ALA A 75 -14.00 3.77 -7.49
N PRO A 76 -13.50 2.72 -6.79
CA PRO A 76 -12.53 2.80 -5.71
C PRO A 76 -11.15 3.24 -6.26
N LEU A 77 -10.52 4.19 -5.57
CA LEU A 77 -9.26 4.79 -5.98
C LEU A 77 -8.13 4.42 -5.01
N ALA A 78 -7.25 3.52 -5.42
CA ALA A 78 -5.98 3.29 -4.74
C ALA A 78 -5.01 4.45 -5.05
N VAL A 79 -4.43 5.03 -4.00
CA VAL A 79 -3.43 6.10 -4.06
C VAL A 79 -2.24 5.72 -3.19
N HIS A 80 -1.03 5.87 -3.72
CA HIS A 80 0.21 5.67 -2.98
C HIS A 80 0.73 7.03 -2.53
N PHE A 81 1.21 7.07 -1.30
CA PHE A 81 1.77 8.24 -0.64
C PHE A 81 3.18 7.93 -0.16
N PHE A 82 4.10 8.88 -0.37
CA PHE A 82 5.51 8.76 -0.02
C PHE A 82 5.91 10.05 0.70
N ALA A 83 6.50 9.92 1.89
CA ALA A 83 7.04 11.07 2.61
C ALA A 83 8.31 11.58 1.90
N ASP A 84 8.30 12.84 1.45
CA ASP A 84 9.44 13.48 0.82
C ASP A 84 10.27 14.34 1.78
N PHE A 85 9.81 14.51 3.03
CA PHE A 85 10.48 15.24 4.11
C PHE A 85 12.02 15.16 4.12
N VAL A 86 12.62 16.34 4.13
CA VAL A 86 14.04 16.56 4.37
C VAL A 86 14.15 17.61 5.48
N ASP A 87 14.77 17.25 6.60
CA ASP A 87 15.17 18.23 7.60
C ASP A 87 16.32 19.08 7.04
N SER A 88 16.54 20.26 7.62
CA SER A 88 17.64 21.19 7.37
C SER A 88 19.07 20.62 7.49
N ALA A 89 19.22 19.34 7.87
CA ALA A 89 20.49 18.62 7.89
C ALA A 89 20.93 18.18 6.48
N SER A 90 21.98 18.80 5.96
CA SER A 90 22.62 18.42 4.69
C SER A 90 23.39 17.10 4.83
N GLY A 91 22.96 16.03 4.17
CA GLY A 91 23.68 14.75 4.18
C GLY A 91 23.01 13.63 3.37
N ALA A 92 23.80 12.61 3.00
CA ALA A 92 23.43 11.54 2.06
C ALA A 92 22.57 10.41 2.68
N GLU A 93 21.71 10.70 3.65
CA GLU A 93 21.04 9.71 4.52
C GLU A 93 19.57 9.43 4.15
N ARG A 94 19.22 9.38 2.85
CA ARG A 94 17.81 9.09 2.43
C ARG A 94 17.27 7.77 2.98
N ILE A 95 18.14 6.80 3.27
CA ILE A 95 17.78 5.48 3.83
C ILE A 95 17.52 5.56 5.34
N ASP A 96 18.31 6.30 6.12
CA ASP A 96 18.09 6.44 7.58
C ASP A 96 16.84 7.25 7.93
N ARG A 97 16.34 8.12 7.04
CA ARG A 97 15.10 8.89 7.28
C ARG A 97 13.91 8.00 7.62
N TYR A 98 13.77 6.85 6.95
CA TYR A 98 12.68 5.89 7.20
C TYR A 98 12.79 5.16 8.56
N HIS A 99 13.92 5.30 9.25
CA HIS A 99 14.18 4.72 10.57
C HIS A 99 14.30 5.79 11.67
N HIS A 100 14.62 7.03 11.32
CA HIS A 100 14.76 8.15 12.26
C HIS A 100 13.41 8.73 12.74
N TYR A 101 12.39 8.76 11.88
CA TYR A 101 11.13 9.46 12.16
C TYR A 101 9.90 8.54 12.30
N ASP A 102 8.99 8.91 13.21
CA ASP A 102 7.63 8.37 13.26
C ASP A 102 6.72 9.10 12.26
N TYR A 103 6.38 8.40 11.18
CA TYR A 103 5.46 8.85 10.14
C TYR A 103 4.03 8.41 10.46
N THR A 104 3.10 9.35 10.54
CA THR A 104 1.67 9.08 10.80
C THR A 104 0.78 9.72 9.74
N TRP A 105 0.13 8.90 8.93
CA TRP A 105 -0.82 9.35 7.92
C TRP A 105 -2.25 9.36 8.47
N ASN A 106 -3.00 10.42 8.18
CA ASN A 106 -4.45 10.50 8.29
C ASN A 106 -5.01 10.84 6.90
N PHE A 107 -5.86 10.00 6.32
CA PHE A 107 -6.31 10.16 4.93
C PHE A 107 -7.54 11.08 4.77
N GLY A 108 -8.08 11.62 5.86
CA GLY A 108 -9.31 12.44 5.84
C GLY A 108 -10.58 11.64 5.50
N ASP A 109 -10.47 10.33 5.34
CA ASP A 109 -11.53 9.39 4.97
C ASP A 109 -12.10 8.70 6.23
N THR A 110 -12.85 9.47 7.02
CA THR A 110 -13.45 8.99 8.27
C THR A 110 -14.49 7.88 8.07
N GLY A 111 -15.00 7.70 6.84
CA GLY A 111 -15.95 6.66 6.45
C GLY A 111 -15.32 5.29 6.16
N SER A 112 -14.01 5.23 5.89
CA SER A 112 -13.28 4.00 5.51
C SER A 112 -13.35 2.83 6.49
N GLY A 113 -13.75 3.08 7.75
CA GLY A 113 -14.00 2.05 8.76
C GLY A 113 -12.74 1.48 9.39
N ILE A 114 -12.75 0.17 9.66
CA ILE A 114 -11.67 -0.57 10.32
C ILE A 114 -11.22 -1.79 9.52
N TRP A 115 -9.97 -2.21 9.73
CA TRP A 115 -9.40 -3.45 9.19
C TRP A 115 -9.89 -4.66 10.00
N GLY A 116 -10.61 -5.59 9.39
CA GLY A 116 -11.05 -6.83 10.06
C GLY A 116 -9.92 -7.70 10.61
N THR A 117 -8.71 -7.58 10.08
CA THR A 117 -7.52 -8.32 10.52
C THR A 117 -6.89 -7.78 11.82
N SER A 118 -7.13 -6.51 12.17
CA SER A 118 -6.43 -5.85 13.29
C SER A 118 -7.29 -4.93 14.16
N GLY A 119 -8.54 -4.67 13.78
CA GLY A 119 -9.45 -3.71 14.43
C GLY A 119 -9.03 -2.24 14.29
N ARG A 120 -7.88 -1.94 13.65
CA ARG A 120 -7.37 -0.57 13.48
C ARG A 120 -8.16 0.18 12.40
N SER A 121 -8.25 1.50 12.53
CA SER A 121 -8.86 2.36 11.51
C SER A 121 -8.18 2.20 10.15
N LYS A 122 -8.95 2.17 9.06
CA LYS A 122 -8.42 2.27 7.69
C LYS A 122 -7.96 3.69 7.34
N ASN A 123 -8.51 4.71 8.01
CA ASN A 123 -8.16 6.12 7.80
C ASN A 123 -6.76 6.50 8.31
N MET A 124 -6.04 5.57 8.95
CA MET A 124 -4.76 5.82 9.61
C MET A 124 -3.70 4.82 9.11
N ALA A 125 -2.51 5.32 8.78
CA ALA A 125 -1.35 4.47 8.48
C ALA A 125 -0.07 4.96 9.19
N LYS A 126 0.93 4.09 9.22
CA LYS A 126 2.25 4.30 9.82
C LYS A 126 3.34 3.92 8.82
N GLY A 127 4.49 4.59 8.91
CA GLY A 127 5.63 4.40 8.01
C GLY A 127 5.68 5.46 6.91
N ALA A 128 6.87 5.67 6.33
CA ALA A 128 7.12 6.73 5.35
C ALA A 128 6.36 6.53 4.03
N ASN A 129 6.04 5.28 3.70
CA ASN A 129 5.25 4.92 2.53
C ASN A 129 3.89 4.37 2.99
N ALA A 130 2.82 4.83 2.37
CA ALA A 130 1.47 4.37 2.67
C ALA A 130 0.62 4.21 1.41
N VAL A 131 -0.42 3.39 1.48
CA VAL A 131 -1.43 3.23 0.43
C VAL A 131 -2.79 3.33 1.08
N HIS A 132 -3.67 4.15 0.49
CA HIS A 132 -5.08 4.21 0.87
C HIS A 132 -5.97 3.90 -0.32
N ILE A 133 -7.15 3.34 -0.04
CA ILE A 133 -8.18 3.06 -1.04
C ILE A 133 -9.40 3.90 -0.67
N PHE A 134 -9.63 4.98 -1.40
CA PHE A 134 -10.84 5.77 -1.27
C PHE A 134 -11.97 5.04 -1.99
N GLU A 135 -12.90 4.45 -1.24
CA GLU A 135 -13.96 3.60 -1.79
C GLU A 135 -15.16 4.41 -2.32
N GLU A 136 -15.34 5.64 -1.82
CA GLU A 136 -16.46 6.54 -2.12
C GLU A 136 -16.01 7.79 -2.89
N GLY A 137 -16.96 8.49 -3.52
CA GLY A 137 -16.71 9.78 -4.15
C GLY A 137 -16.60 10.92 -3.13
N GLY A 138 -15.60 11.80 -3.29
CA GLY A 138 -15.36 12.89 -2.34
C GLY A 138 -14.07 13.67 -2.60
N VAL A 139 -13.87 14.74 -1.82
CA VAL A 139 -12.59 15.45 -1.75
C VAL A 139 -11.99 15.19 -0.38
N TYR A 140 -10.82 14.56 -0.37
CA TYR A 140 -10.14 14.10 0.84
C TYR A 140 -8.90 14.95 1.09
N ASN A 141 -8.73 15.39 2.34
CA ASN A 141 -7.55 16.12 2.79
C ASN A 141 -6.71 15.18 3.65
N ILE A 142 -5.57 14.77 3.11
CA ILE A 142 -4.61 13.87 3.72
C ILE A 142 -3.58 14.71 4.47
N THR A 143 -3.24 14.31 5.69
CA THR A 143 -2.15 14.91 6.48
C THR A 143 -1.17 13.83 6.89
N LEU A 144 0.10 14.03 6.59
CA LEU A 144 1.20 13.31 7.22
C LEU A 144 1.72 14.14 8.39
N THR A 145 1.83 13.55 9.58
CA THR A 145 2.58 14.12 10.71
C THR A 145 3.85 13.33 10.96
N ILE A 146 4.97 14.03 11.06
CA ILE A 146 6.32 13.47 11.20
C ILE A 146 6.86 13.86 12.57
N ARG A 147 7.37 12.89 13.33
CA ARG A 147 7.87 13.10 14.69
C ARG A 147 9.24 12.47 14.91
N ASN A 148 10.03 13.09 15.79
CA ASN A 148 11.18 12.45 16.46
C ASN A 148 11.02 12.56 17.99
N HIS A 149 12.09 12.31 18.75
CA HIS A 149 12.06 12.39 20.21
C HIS A 149 11.69 13.78 20.78
N SER A 150 11.82 14.85 19.99
CA SER A 150 11.49 16.23 20.38
C SER A 150 10.02 16.60 20.11
N GLY A 151 9.25 15.72 19.47
CA GLY A 151 7.84 15.96 19.11
C GLY A 151 7.62 16.04 17.60
N ILE A 152 6.67 16.87 17.16
CA ILE A 152 6.37 17.07 15.74
C ILE A 152 7.46 17.94 15.10
N VAL A 153 8.08 17.42 14.05
CA VAL A 153 9.14 18.11 13.27
C VAL A 153 8.68 18.50 11.86
N GLY A 154 7.62 17.85 11.35
CA GLY A 154 7.10 18.11 10.01
C GLY A 154 5.61 17.82 9.90
N THR A 155 4.93 18.51 8.99
CA THR A 155 3.55 18.19 8.59
C THR A 155 3.37 18.51 7.11
N GLU A 156 3.01 17.50 6.34
CA GLU A 156 2.70 17.60 4.91
C GLU A 156 1.20 17.42 4.71
N ASN A 157 0.63 18.09 3.71
CA ASN A 157 -0.80 18.03 3.41
C ASN A 157 -1.04 17.85 1.91
N TYR A 158 -1.97 16.96 1.58
CA TYR A 158 -2.33 16.62 0.20
C TYR A 158 -3.84 16.60 0.02
N THR A 159 -4.31 16.84 -1.20
CA THR A 159 -5.73 16.73 -1.54
C THR A 159 -5.91 15.70 -2.65
N VAL A 160 -6.84 14.76 -2.46
CA VAL A 160 -7.26 13.78 -3.47
C VAL A 160 -8.73 14.00 -3.80
N THR A 161 -9.05 14.12 -5.09
CA THR A 161 -10.42 14.24 -5.61
C THR A 161 -10.87 12.93 -6.25
N VAL A 162 -11.84 12.28 -5.61
CA VAL A 162 -12.37 10.99 -6.04
C VAL A 162 -13.75 11.19 -6.67
N THR A 163 -13.88 10.80 -7.93
CA THR A 163 -15.16 10.88 -8.65
C THR A 163 -16.04 9.69 -8.28
N ASP A 164 -17.30 9.98 -7.95
CA ASP A 164 -18.37 8.98 -7.80
C ASP A 164 -18.46 8.07 -9.05
N PRO A 165 -18.48 6.74 -8.89
CA PRO A 165 -18.42 5.81 -10.01
C PRO A 165 -19.71 5.78 -10.84
N ASP A 166 -20.88 6.08 -10.27
CA ASP A 166 -22.13 6.13 -11.05
C ASP A 166 -22.19 7.37 -11.96
N SER A 167 -21.60 8.47 -11.52
CA SER A 167 -21.39 9.69 -12.30
C SER A 167 -20.30 9.51 -13.37
N PHE A 168 -19.18 8.88 -13.02
CA PHE A 168 -18.07 8.65 -13.97
C PHE A 168 -18.43 7.64 -15.07
N TYR A 169 -19.09 6.54 -14.71
CA TYR A 169 -19.48 5.47 -15.64
C TYR A 169 -20.92 5.61 -16.16
N ASN A 170 -21.47 6.82 -16.16
CA ASN A 170 -22.81 7.11 -16.67
C ASN A 170 -22.88 6.71 -18.17
N GLY A 171 -23.85 5.86 -18.53
CA GLY A 171 -23.97 5.28 -19.88
C GLY A 171 -22.89 4.26 -20.28
N ASN A 172 -21.78 4.16 -19.53
CA ASN A 172 -20.65 3.24 -19.78
C ASN A 172 -20.59 2.07 -18.76
N THR A 173 -21.68 1.86 -18.02
CA THR A 173 -21.85 0.71 -17.13
C THR A 173 -22.61 -0.42 -17.83
N VAL A 174 -22.15 -1.66 -17.71
CA VAL A 174 -22.83 -2.87 -18.18
C VAL A 174 -23.21 -3.71 -16.97
N CYS A 175 -24.50 -3.97 -16.78
CA CYS A 175 -25.01 -4.84 -15.73
C CYS A 175 -25.37 -6.21 -16.32
N VAL A 176 -24.84 -7.27 -15.72
CA VAL A 176 -24.93 -8.63 -16.24
C VAL A 176 -25.72 -9.53 -15.30
N ASN A 177 -26.78 -10.10 -15.86
CA ASN A 177 -27.65 -11.10 -15.25
C ASN A 177 -27.47 -12.44 -15.95
N ARG A 178 -27.90 -13.50 -15.28
CA ARG A 178 -28.13 -14.80 -15.90
C ARG A 178 -29.18 -14.71 -17.02
N SER A 179 -29.11 -15.62 -17.97
CA SER A 179 -30.15 -15.78 -18.98
C SER A 179 -31.51 -16.01 -18.31
N GLY A 180 -32.54 -15.27 -18.74
CA GLY A 180 -33.89 -15.30 -18.18
C GLY A 180 -34.14 -14.44 -16.94
N ASP A 181 -33.11 -13.92 -16.26
CA ASP A 181 -33.29 -13.04 -15.08
C ASP A 181 -33.42 -11.56 -15.48
N ASN A 182 -34.63 -11.15 -15.84
CA ASN A 182 -34.90 -9.77 -16.29
C ASN A 182 -34.96 -8.73 -15.14
N ASN A 183 -34.61 -9.11 -13.90
CA ASN A 183 -34.66 -8.19 -12.75
C ASN A 183 -33.31 -7.48 -12.55
N PHE A 184 -33.23 -6.21 -13.00
CA PHE A 184 -32.07 -5.34 -12.82
C PHE A 184 -32.23 -4.35 -11.64
N SER A 185 -33.03 -4.68 -10.62
CA SER A 185 -33.17 -3.85 -9.41
C SER A 185 -31.81 -3.64 -8.73
N GLY A 186 -31.48 -2.38 -8.42
CA GLY A 186 -30.18 -1.99 -7.86
C GLY A 186 -29.05 -1.86 -8.89
N ALA A 187 -29.32 -1.96 -10.19
CA ALA A 187 -28.37 -1.57 -11.24
C ALA A 187 -28.25 -0.03 -11.32
N PRO A 188 -27.05 0.53 -11.58
CA PRO A 188 -26.88 1.96 -11.83
C PRO A 188 -27.75 2.48 -12.97
N ALA A 189 -28.23 3.73 -12.84
CA ALA A 189 -29.07 4.36 -13.84
C ALA A 189 -28.37 4.49 -15.20
N GLY A 190 -29.08 4.16 -16.28
CA GLY A 190 -28.51 4.20 -17.65
C GLY A 190 -27.52 3.08 -17.98
N ALA A 191 -27.33 2.09 -17.11
CA ALA A 191 -26.51 0.92 -17.42
C ALA A 191 -27.12 0.07 -18.56
N LEU A 192 -26.27 -0.44 -19.46
CA LEU A 192 -26.64 -1.45 -20.43
C LEU A 192 -26.95 -2.76 -19.71
N GLN A 193 -28.17 -3.26 -19.87
CA GLN A 193 -28.66 -4.49 -19.23
C GLN A 193 -28.44 -5.68 -20.16
N ILE A 194 -27.74 -6.72 -19.68
CA ILE A 194 -27.44 -7.93 -20.46
C ILE A 194 -27.83 -9.18 -19.67
N ASN A 195 -28.57 -10.08 -20.32
CA ASN A 195 -28.84 -11.43 -19.86
C ASN A 195 -27.95 -12.42 -20.60
N SER A 196 -26.92 -12.95 -19.94
CA SER A 196 -25.99 -13.92 -20.53
C SER A 196 -25.51 -14.95 -19.51
N ASP A 197 -25.49 -16.21 -19.95
CA ASP A 197 -24.84 -17.30 -19.23
C ASP A 197 -23.36 -17.42 -19.58
N SER A 198 -22.93 -16.80 -20.67
CA SER A 198 -21.57 -16.86 -21.21
C SER A 198 -20.84 -15.54 -20.89
N ILE A 199 -19.88 -15.57 -19.96
CA ILE A 199 -19.09 -14.38 -19.61
C ILE A 199 -18.10 -14.01 -20.74
N SER A 200 -17.69 -14.95 -21.59
CA SER A 200 -16.80 -14.66 -22.72
C SER A 200 -17.39 -13.63 -23.71
N THR A 201 -18.71 -13.51 -23.83
CA THR A 201 -19.34 -12.46 -24.64
C THR A 201 -19.37 -11.09 -23.94
N ILE A 202 -19.07 -11.02 -22.65
CA ILE A 202 -19.04 -9.79 -21.85
C ILE A 202 -17.67 -9.11 -21.91
N THR A 203 -16.57 -9.84 -22.18
CA THR A 203 -15.21 -9.26 -22.16
C THR A 203 -15.02 -8.13 -23.18
N GLN A 204 -15.79 -8.13 -24.27
CA GLN A 204 -15.82 -7.06 -25.28
C GLN A 204 -16.17 -5.66 -24.73
N TYR A 205 -16.83 -5.59 -23.56
CA TYR A 205 -17.24 -4.33 -22.93
C TYR A 205 -16.16 -3.73 -22.02
N ALA A 206 -15.04 -4.42 -21.78
CA ALA A 206 -13.96 -3.98 -20.87
C ALA A 206 -13.02 -2.94 -21.51
N LYS A 207 -13.59 -1.84 -21.99
CA LYS A 207 -12.88 -0.74 -22.65
C LYS A 207 -12.47 0.33 -21.64
N ALA A 208 -11.47 1.15 -21.98
CA ALA A 208 -11.08 2.31 -21.17
C ALA A 208 -12.31 3.21 -20.90
N GLY A 209 -12.59 3.53 -19.64
CA GLY A 209 -13.77 4.30 -19.24
C GLY A 209 -15.04 3.49 -19.04
N ASN A 210 -14.99 2.14 -19.05
CA ASN A 210 -16.15 1.28 -18.83
C ASN A 210 -16.14 0.55 -17.48
N ARG A 211 -17.34 0.19 -17.01
CA ARG A 211 -17.58 -0.62 -15.81
C ARG A 211 -18.50 -1.80 -16.14
N ILE A 212 -18.17 -2.99 -15.67
CA ILE A 212 -18.95 -4.22 -15.82
C ILE A 212 -19.32 -4.71 -14.42
N LEU A 213 -20.60 -4.92 -14.15
CA LEU A 213 -21.10 -5.35 -12.85
C LEU A 213 -21.95 -6.61 -12.99
N PHE A 214 -21.58 -7.66 -12.27
CA PHE A 214 -22.36 -8.89 -12.18
C PHE A 214 -23.39 -8.80 -11.05
N LYS A 215 -24.60 -9.31 -11.26
CA LYS A 215 -25.66 -9.28 -10.24
C LYS A 215 -25.27 -10.09 -8.99
N ARG A 216 -25.37 -9.48 -7.81
CA ARG A 216 -25.22 -10.18 -6.52
C ARG A 216 -26.21 -11.35 -6.39
N GLY A 217 -25.76 -12.42 -5.76
CA GLY A 217 -26.50 -13.69 -5.61
C GLY A 217 -26.57 -14.57 -6.88
N SER A 218 -26.08 -14.09 -8.03
CA SER A 218 -26.00 -14.90 -9.26
C SER A 218 -24.71 -15.75 -9.30
N SER A 219 -24.72 -16.81 -10.11
CA SER A 219 -23.58 -17.73 -10.27
C SER A 219 -23.35 -18.09 -11.74
N TRP A 220 -22.09 -18.06 -12.19
CA TRP A 220 -21.67 -18.39 -13.55
C TRP A 220 -20.51 -19.39 -13.57
N THR A 221 -20.28 -19.98 -14.75
CA THR A 221 -19.16 -20.90 -15.00
C THR A 221 -18.42 -20.46 -16.25
N THR A 222 -17.08 -20.53 -16.26
CA THR A 222 -16.24 -20.22 -17.43
C THR A 222 -14.97 -21.06 -17.49
N ALA A 223 -14.45 -21.28 -18.71
CA ALA A 223 -13.23 -22.06 -18.97
C ALA A 223 -11.94 -21.21 -18.92
N GLY A 224 -11.98 -20.09 -18.17
CA GLY A 224 -11.06 -18.95 -18.32
C GLY A 224 -11.65 -17.85 -19.20
N LEU A 225 -11.00 -16.69 -19.27
CA LEU A 225 -11.46 -15.54 -20.09
C LEU A 225 -10.31 -14.73 -20.70
N ASP A 226 -10.44 -14.45 -21.99
CA ASP A 226 -9.59 -13.50 -22.71
C ASP A 226 -10.14 -12.08 -22.58
N TRP A 227 -9.54 -11.29 -21.70
CA TRP A 227 -9.84 -9.87 -21.52
C TRP A 227 -8.91 -8.99 -22.35
N PRO A 228 -9.43 -7.92 -23.00
CA PRO A 228 -8.63 -7.06 -23.87
C PRO A 228 -7.43 -6.43 -23.14
N SER A 229 -6.33 -6.22 -23.87
CA SER A 229 -5.13 -5.57 -23.35
C SER A 229 -5.19 -4.07 -23.62
N ASN A 230 -5.72 -3.32 -22.67
CA ASN A 230 -5.86 -1.87 -22.75
C ASN A 230 -5.61 -1.17 -21.40
N ALA A 231 -5.25 0.10 -21.47
CA ALA A 231 -5.33 1.01 -20.34
C ALA A 231 -6.80 1.22 -19.90
N GLY A 232 -6.96 1.60 -18.64
CA GLY A 232 -8.23 1.90 -17.99
C GLY A 232 -8.52 3.40 -17.87
N PRO A 233 -9.38 3.80 -16.92
CA PRO A 233 -9.97 2.96 -15.87
C PRO A 233 -10.92 1.89 -16.44
N VAL A 234 -10.73 0.64 -16.03
CA VAL A 234 -11.71 -0.45 -16.22
C VAL A 234 -12.10 -0.97 -14.85
N THR A 235 -13.40 -1.13 -14.59
CA THR A 235 -13.90 -1.71 -13.34
C THR A 235 -14.73 -2.95 -13.61
N ILE A 236 -14.40 -4.07 -12.98
CA ILE A 236 -15.20 -5.30 -12.96
C ILE A 236 -15.62 -5.54 -11.51
N GLY A 237 -16.93 -5.61 -11.26
CA GLY A 237 -17.46 -5.71 -9.91
C GLY A 237 -18.84 -6.36 -9.81
N ALA A 238 -19.57 -6.00 -8.74
CA ALA A 238 -20.91 -6.49 -8.46
C ALA A 238 -21.93 -5.34 -8.37
N TYR A 239 -23.20 -5.59 -8.71
CA TYR A 239 -24.30 -4.65 -8.48
C TYR A 239 -25.42 -5.26 -7.64
N GLY A 240 -26.25 -4.39 -7.06
CA GLY A 240 -27.28 -4.72 -6.09
C GLY A 240 -26.77 -4.69 -4.66
N THR A 241 -27.68 -4.69 -3.70
CA THR A 241 -27.39 -4.57 -2.27
C THR A 241 -26.50 -5.72 -1.78
N GLY A 242 -25.36 -5.38 -1.20
CA GLY A 242 -24.52 -6.33 -0.48
C GLY A 242 -25.20 -6.80 0.81
N VAL A 243 -25.17 -8.10 1.09
CA VAL A 243 -25.77 -8.72 2.27
C VAL A 243 -24.68 -9.39 3.10
N ASN A 244 -24.77 -9.26 4.43
CA ASN A 244 -23.89 -9.89 5.42
C ASN A 244 -22.38 -9.83 5.04
N PRO A 245 -21.78 -8.64 4.97
CA PRO A 245 -20.33 -8.54 4.81
C PRO A 245 -19.61 -9.16 6.00
N ASP A 246 -18.58 -9.96 5.73
CA ASP A 246 -17.67 -10.48 6.76
C ASP A 246 -16.72 -9.37 7.27
N ALA A 247 -15.82 -9.73 8.20
CA ALA A 247 -14.86 -8.78 8.76
C ALA A 247 -13.89 -8.18 7.71
N LEU A 248 -13.68 -8.86 6.58
CA LEU A 248 -12.85 -8.39 5.46
C LEU A 248 -13.68 -7.56 4.46
N GLY A 249 -14.99 -7.38 4.72
CA GLY A 249 -15.94 -6.68 3.86
C GLY A 249 -16.51 -7.55 2.73
N ILE A 250 -16.20 -8.86 2.69
CA ILE A 250 -16.67 -9.75 1.63
C ILE A 250 -18.14 -10.10 1.89
N TYR A 251 -19.01 -9.74 0.96
CA TYR A 251 -20.45 -9.99 1.06
C TYR A 251 -20.81 -11.45 0.80
N GLU A 252 -21.69 -12.02 1.63
CA GLU A 252 -22.23 -13.39 1.47
C GLU A 252 -22.84 -13.59 0.07
N ASN A 253 -23.53 -12.57 -0.45
CA ASN A 253 -24.17 -12.59 -1.77
C ASN A 253 -23.28 -12.05 -2.90
N ALA A 254 -21.94 -12.07 -2.77
CA ALA A 254 -21.04 -11.78 -3.89
C ALA A 254 -21.38 -12.66 -5.12
N PRO A 255 -21.31 -12.13 -6.36
CA PRO A 255 -21.45 -12.94 -7.57
C PRO A 255 -20.44 -14.08 -7.55
N ARG A 256 -20.87 -15.31 -7.83
CA ARG A 256 -19.98 -16.48 -7.85
C ARG A 256 -19.57 -16.81 -9.27
N ILE A 257 -18.27 -16.91 -9.54
CA ILE A 257 -17.73 -17.31 -10.83
C ILE A 257 -16.86 -18.53 -10.63
N THR A 258 -17.38 -19.70 -11.03
CA THR A 258 -16.58 -20.92 -11.06
C THR A 258 -15.77 -21.00 -12.34
N VAL A 259 -14.45 -21.10 -12.19
CA VAL A 259 -13.47 -21.22 -13.27
C VAL A 259 -13.11 -22.70 -13.37
N THR A 260 -13.26 -23.31 -14.54
CA THR A 260 -13.01 -24.75 -14.75
C THR A 260 -11.66 -25.04 -15.39
N SER A 261 -10.98 -24.01 -15.90
CA SER A 261 -9.67 -24.07 -16.55
C SER A 261 -9.13 -22.65 -16.78
N GLY A 262 -7.85 -22.51 -17.15
CA GLY A 262 -7.27 -21.25 -17.61
C GLY A 262 -7.00 -20.24 -16.48
N SER A 263 -7.39 -18.98 -16.70
CA SER A 263 -7.34 -17.88 -15.72
C SER A 263 -8.57 -16.99 -15.92
N PHE A 264 -9.12 -16.44 -14.84
CA PHE A 264 -10.26 -15.51 -14.97
C PHE A 264 -9.80 -14.15 -15.48
N LEU A 265 -8.68 -13.60 -14.99
CA LEU A 265 -8.19 -12.28 -15.41
C LEU A 265 -6.67 -12.26 -15.59
N PRO A 266 -6.20 -12.38 -16.85
CA PRO A 266 -4.82 -12.07 -17.21
C PRO A 266 -4.56 -10.54 -17.15
N LEU A 267 -3.73 -10.11 -16.20
CA LEU A 267 -3.37 -8.70 -15.93
C LEU A 267 -2.28 -8.14 -16.85
N GLY A 268 -1.58 -8.99 -17.60
CA GLY A 268 -0.52 -8.56 -18.52
C GLY A 268 -0.99 -7.48 -19.49
N TYR A 269 -0.17 -6.44 -19.69
CA TYR A 269 -0.47 -5.27 -20.53
C TYR A 269 -1.74 -4.47 -20.16
N LYS A 270 -2.26 -4.62 -18.93
CA LYS A 270 -3.38 -3.82 -18.41
C LYS A 270 -2.86 -2.75 -17.45
N GLN A 271 -3.49 -1.58 -17.51
CA GLN A 271 -3.17 -0.45 -16.62
C GLN A 271 -4.45 0.13 -16.03
N ASP A 272 -4.50 0.41 -14.73
CA ASP A 272 -5.68 1.00 -14.06
C ASP A 272 -6.96 0.13 -14.15
N TRP A 273 -6.82 -1.19 -13.97
CA TRP A 273 -7.96 -2.10 -13.85
C TRP A 273 -8.29 -2.38 -12.38
N ARG A 274 -9.58 -2.51 -12.10
CA ARG A 274 -10.16 -2.80 -10.78
C ARG A 274 -10.99 -4.07 -10.89
N LEU A 275 -10.72 -5.05 -10.03
CA LEU A 275 -11.55 -6.26 -9.87
C LEU A 275 -12.02 -6.31 -8.41
N MET A 276 -13.33 -6.28 -8.19
CA MET A 276 -13.89 -6.13 -6.85
C MET A 276 -15.14 -6.98 -6.59
N ASP A 277 -15.45 -7.23 -5.31
CA ASP A 277 -16.75 -7.72 -4.84
C ASP A 277 -17.25 -9.07 -5.41
N ILE A 278 -16.36 -9.90 -5.96
CA ILE A 278 -16.67 -11.18 -6.62
C ILE A 278 -16.05 -12.36 -5.85
N HIS A 279 -16.76 -13.49 -5.86
CA HIS A 279 -16.29 -14.78 -5.34
C HIS A 279 -15.89 -15.72 -6.48
N PHE A 280 -14.59 -16.02 -6.58
CA PHE A 280 -14.02 -16.96 -7.54
C PHE A 280 -13.78 -18.34 -6.92
N ILE A 281 -14.11 -19.38 -7.68
CA ILE A 281 -13.99 -20.78 -7.26
C ILE A 281 -13.34 -21.59 -8.38
N ASP A 282 -12.27 -22.33 -8.11
CA ASP A 282 -11.87 -23.45 -8.97
C ASP A 282 -12.56 -24.73 -8.49
N ALA A 283 -13.37 -25.33 -9.35
CA ALA A 283 -14.05 -26.60 -9.08
C ALA A 283 -13.25 -27.82 -9.58
N SER A 284 -12.15 -27.60 -10.31
CA SER A 284 -11.29 -28.67 -10.83
C SER A 284 -10.17 -29.06 -9.86
N GLY A 285 -9.65 -28.10 -9.08
CA GLY A 285 -8.43 -28.27 -8.28
C GLY A 285 -7.14 -28.27 -9.10
N TYR A 286 -7.22 -27.95 -10.39
CA TYR A 286 -6.12 -27.95 -11.37
C TYR A 286 -5.94 -26.60 -12.07
N THR A 287 -6.78 -25.60 -11.79
CA THR A 287 -6.65 -24.27 -12.38
C THR A 287 -5.52 -23.51 -11.69
N ALA A 288 -4.45 -23.23 -12.44
CA ALA A 288 -3.20 -22.70 -11.88
C ALA A 288 -3.37 -21.32 -11.22
N ASN A 289 -4.08 -20.38 -11.85
CA ASN A 289 -4.26 -19.02 -11.34
C ASN A 289 -5.69 -18.50 -11.55
N CYS A 290 -6.28 -17.79 -10.59
CA CYS A 290 -7.52 -17.03 -10.84
C CYS A 290 -7.25 -15.68 -11.49
N VAL A 291 -6.33 -14.91 -10.91
CA VAL A 291 -5.84 -13.62 -11.43
C VAL A 291 -4.33 -13.77 -11.62
N SER A 292 -3.80 -13.35 -12.76
CA SER A 292 -2.39 -13.62 -13.09
C SER A 292 -1.79 -12.60 -14.05
N GLY A 293 -0.51 -12.26 -13.90
CA GLY A 293 0.20 -11.54 -14.97
C GLY A 293 1.71 -11.46 -14.78
N SER A 294 2.40 -11.10 -15.86
CA SER A 294 3.86 -11.24 -15.95
C SER A 294 4.57 -9.93 -16.34
N VAL A 295 3.95 -9.12 -17.21
CA VAL A 295 4.60 -7.95 -17.83
C VAL A 295 3.66 -6.77 -18.00
N ASN A 296 4.22 -5.56 -17.92
CA ASN A 296 3.55 -4.28 -18.23
C ASN A 296 2.22 -4.06 -17.50
N MET A 297 2.16 -4.52 -16.23
CA MET A 297 1.03 -4.31 -15.33
C MET A 297 1.25 -3.00 -14.55
N GLN A 298 0.25 -2.11 -14.51
CA GLN A 298 0.33 -0.90 -13.67
C GLN A 298 -1.00 -0.61 -12.97
N ARG A 299 -0.93 -0.10 -11.74
CA ARG A 299 -2.09 0.44 -10.99
C ARG A 299 -3.28 -0.53 -10.94
N GLN A 300 -2.99 -1.77 -10.57
CA GLN A 300 -3.98 -2.84 -10.46
C GLN A 300 -4.61 -2.84 -9.06
N LEU A 301 -5.94 -2.93 -8.97
CA LEU A 301 -6.65 -3.00 -7.69
C LEU A 301 -7.52 -4.25 -7.62
N LEU A 302 -7.27 -5.08 -6.60
CA LEU A 302 -8.07 -6.25 -6.24
C LEU A 302 -8.70 -5.98 -4.87
N LEU A 303 -10.03 -5.92 -4.77
CA LEU A 303 -10.73 -5.42 -3.57
C LEU A 303 -11.92 -6.32 -3.17
N ARG A 304 -11.97 -6.78 -1.91
CA ARG A 304 -13.05 -7.68 -1.41
C ARG A 304 -13.30 -8.90 -2.31
N LEU A 305 -12.24 -9.56 -2.74
CA LEU A 305 -12.33 -10.80 -3.50
C LEU A 305 -12.27 -11.99 -2.56
N LYS A 306 -13.16 -12.97 -2.76
CA LYS A 306 -12.97 -14.32 -2.23
C LYS A 306 -12.45 -15.21 -3.34
N VAL A 307 -11.37 -15.94 -3.13
CA VAL A 307 -10.74 -16.80 -4.14
C VAL A 307 -10.42 -18.14 -3.48
N GLU A 308 -11.05 -19.22 -3.92
CA GLU A 308 -10.90 -20.56 -3.32
C GLU A 308 -10.73 -21.66 -4.38
N GLY A 309 -9.98 -22.72 -4.04
CA GLY A 309 -9.76 -23.91 -4.88
C GLY A 309 -8.58 -23.85 -5.87
N PHE A 310 -8.10 -22.66 -6.22
CA PHE A 310 -6.98 -22.48 -7.17
C PHE A 310 -5.62 -22.88 -6.56
N SER A 311 -4.69 -23.36 -7.40
CA SER A 311 -3.29 -23.59 -6.96
C SER A 311 -2.59 -22.30 -6.53
N SER A 312 -2.93 -21.19 -7.18
CA SER A 312 -2.61 -19.82 -6.76
C SER A 312 -3.84 -18.94 -6.98
N GLY A 313 -4.27 -18.21 -5.95
CA GLY A 313 -5.38 -17.27 -6.10
C GLY A 313 -5.00 -16.06 -6.96
N ILE A 314 -3.82 -15.49 -6.70
CA ILE A 314 -3.25 -14.35 -7.40
C ILE A 314 -1.78 -14.69 -7.67
N GLY A 315 -1.39 -14.80 -8.94
CA GLY A 315 -0.04 -15.17 -9.35
C GLY A 315 0.68 -14.09 -10.15
N TRP A 316 1.98 -13.98 -9.96
CA TRP A 316 2.88 -13.16 -10.78
C TRP A 316 4.14 -13.95 -11.13
N SER A 317 4.72 -13.64 -12.29
CA SER A 317 5.87 -14.37 -12.88
C SER A 317 6.79 -13.43 -13.65
#